data_AF-A0A6G9Z658-F1
#
_entry.id   AF-A0A6G9Z658-F1
#
_cell.length_a   1.000
_cell.length_b   1.000
_cell.length_c   1.000
_cell.angle_alpha   90.00
_cell.angle_beta   90.00
_cell.angle_gamma   90.00
#
_symmetry.space_group_name_H-M   'P 1'
#
loop_
_entity.id
_entity.type
_entity.pdbx_description
1 polymer ?
#
loop_
_entity_poly.entity_id
_entity_poly.type
_entity_poly.pdbx_seq_one_letter_code
_entity_poly.pdbx_strand_id
1 'polypeptide(L)'
;MVPGIDVVVVGGGVAGLAAASALARSGRRVRLVEKASEFGEIGAGLQLGPNATRILAEWGLLDRVIASGVLPARLVLRDARDGHELTALDLDEGFRQRYGGPYVVTHRSDLHGILLDAAAAAGVDLRTDSEVVAVRFDTDSATTTLASGAELVSRVVVGADGLHSRLRSVISDDAPVPSGYVAYRGTVSATEVEHAGSDDVIGWIGPDCHLVQYPLRRYEILNQVAVFRSPRTDSAASEWGGPDELDAAFARCCAPVRSALGNLRRDRRWPMSDREPLARWSRDRLLLIGDAAHPMLQYLAQGACQAIEDARELTRAIGDGPLDTTHWRQAVEIFHERRAPRTMRIQAAARWWGDLWHCDGRAAALRNAYLRDHDSTIVRHIDWLYGAQKTAGDYSGIKA
;
A
#
# COMPACT_ATOMS: atom_id res chain seq x y z
N MET A 1 26.39 -4.01 27.19
CA MET A 1 27.12 -3.87 25.90
C MET A 1 26.23 -3.05 24.97
N VAL A 2 26.79 -2.05 24.28
CA VAL A 2 26.04 -1.33 23.23
C VAL A 2 25.94 -2.26 22.00
N PRO A 3 24.74 -2.57 21.49
CA PRO A 3 24.61 -3.45 20.34
C PRO A 3 25.38 -2.94 19.11
N GLY A 4 25.96 -3.87 18.34
CA GLY A 4 26.61 -3.58 17.06
C GLY A 4 25.63 -3.18 15.95
N ILE A 5 24.34 -3.42 16.17
CA ILE A 5 23.23 -3.12 15.25
C ILE A 5 22.33 -2.10 15.93
N ASP A 6 22.02 -1.02 15.22
CA ASP A 6 21.13 0.02 15.75
C ASP A 6 19.67 -0.39 15.55
N VAL A 7 19.32 -0.87 14.35
CA VAL A 7 17.94 -1.25 14.00
C VAL A 7 17.91 -2.62 13.33
N VAL A 8 17.04 -3.51 13.81
CA VAL A 8 16.61 -4.70 13.05
C VAL A 8 15.25 -4.40 12.41
N VAL A 9 15.18 -4.49 11.08
CA VAL A 9 13.92 -4.39 10.31
C VAL A 9 13.47 -5.79 9.94
N VAL A 10 12.23 -6.14 10.28
CA VAL A 10 11.67 -7.48 10.06
C VAL A 10 10.66 -7.44 8.93
N GLY A 11 10.95 -8.11 7.81
CA GLY A 11 10.16 -8.13 6.59
C GLY A 11 10.84 -7.37 5.44
N GLY A 12 11.03 -8.04 4.31
CA GLY A 12 11.67 -7.55 3.08
C GLY A 12 10.70 -7.05 2.00
N GLY A 13 9.47 -6.72 2.38
CA GLY A 13 8.52 -6.05 1.50
C GLY A 13 8.81 -4.55 1.33
N VAL A 14 7.95 -3.84 0.61
CA VAL A 14 8.09 -2.39 0.34
C VAL A 14 8.32 -1.58 1.63
N ALA A 15 7.56 -1.85 2.70
CA ALA A 15 7.69 -1.13 3.97
C ALA A 15 9.07 -1.31 4.60
N GLY A 16 9.55 -2.55 4.67
CA GLY A 16 10.84 -2.87 5.29
C GLY A 16 12.01 -2.35 4.48
N LEU A 17 12.01 -2.52 3.15
CA LEU A 17 13.07 -2.00 2.29
C LEU A 17 13.13 -0.46 2.30
N ALA A 18 11.98 0.21 2.23
CA ALA A 18 11.92 1.66 2.33
C ALA A 18 12.46 2.15 3.69
N ALA A 19 12.03 1.53 4.80
CA ALA A 19 12.48 1.90 6.14
C ALA A 19 13.99 1.62 6.33
N ALA A 20 14.46 0.45 5.92
CA ALA A 20 15.87 0.09 6.05
C ALA A 20 16.78 1.02 5.24
N SER A 21 16.42 1.29 3.98
CA SER A 21 17.13 2.23 3.13
C SER A 21 17.15 3.64 3.74
N ALA A 22 16.02 4.16 4.22
CA ALA A 22 15.92 5.50 4.77
C ALA A 22 16.74 5.65 6.09
N LEU A 23 16.64 4.67 6.98
CA LEU A 23 17.37 4.65 8.25
C LEU A 23 18.89 4.49 8.05
N ALA A 24 19.32 3.65 7.11
CA ALA A 24 20.74 3.50 6.79
C ALA A 24 21.33 4.79 6.21
N ARG A 25 20.59 5.48 5.33
CA ARG A 25 20.99 6.80 4.79
C ARG A 25 21.06 7.89 5.85
N SER A 26 20.34 7.76 6.97
CA SER A 26 20.48 8.65 8.13
C SER A 26 21.59 8.20 9.10
N GLY A 27 22.50 7.33 8.67
CA GLY A 27 23.67 6.91 9.45
C GLY A 27 23.43 5.78 10.47
N ARG A 28 22.28 5.09 10.43
CA ARG A 28 22.01 3.96 11.33
C ARG A 28 22.60 2.67 10.79
N ARG A 29 23.13 1.82 11.67
CA ARG A 29 23.53 0.44 11.31
C ARG A 29 22.29 -0.45 11.29
N VAL A 30 21.80 -0.74 10.09
CA VAL A 30 20.56 -1.47 9.88
C VAL A 30 20.84 -2.89 9.40
N ARG A 31 20.16 -3.86 10.02
CA ARG A 31 20.01 -5.22 9.48
C ARG A 31 18.55 -5.44 9.11
N LEU A 32 18.29 -5.89 7.89
CA LEU A 32 16.96 -6.31 7.47
C LEU A 32 16.92 -7.83 7.32
N VAL A 33 15.91 -8.46 7.90
CA VAL A 33 15.67 -9.90 7.81
C VAL A 33 14.37 -10.20 7.07
N GLU A 34 14.42 -11.10 6.11
CA GLU A 34 13.31 -11.60 5.32
C GLU A 34 13.23 -13.12 5.47
N LYS A 35 12.01 -13.66 5.59
CA LYS A 35 11.78 -15.10 5.76
C LYS A 35 11.93 -15.88 4.46
N ALA A 36 11.63 -15.26 3.31
CA ALA A 36 11.81 -15.86 2.00
C ALA A 36 13.28 -16.10 1.70
N SER A 37 13.56 -17.11 0.87
CA SER A 37 14.92 -17.47 0.44
C SER A 37 15.53 -16.45 -0.53
N GLU A 38 14.70 -15.63 -1.15
CA GLU A 38 15.11 -14.55 -2.03
C GLU A 38 14.25 -13.30 -1.79
N PHE A 39 14.83 -12.14 -2.03
CA PHE A 39 14.09 -10.89 -2.09
C PHE A 39 13.28 -10.84 -3.38
N GLY A 40 11.97 -10.73 -3.25
CA GLY A 40 11.10 -10.60 -4.40
C GLY A 40 9.67 -10.30 -4.02
N GLU A 41 8.88 -9.92 -5.01
CA GLU A 41 7.45 -9.68 -4.90
C GLU A 41 6.73 -10.37 -6.04
N ILE A 42 5.56 -10.95 -5.74
CA ILE A 42 4.80 -11.66 -6.75
C ILE A 42 4.04 -10.63 -7.60
N GLY A 43 4.28 -10.73 -8.92
CA GLY A 43 3.90 -9.76 -9.93
C GLY A 43 2.45 -9.31 -9.88
N ALA A 44 2.30 -7.99 -9.87
CA ALA A 44 1.08 -7.24 -10.15
C ALA A 44 1.46 -5.78 -10.32
N GLY A 45 0.63 -5.04 -11.04
CA GLY A 45 0.68 -3.58 -10.99
C GLY A 45 0.43 -3.03 -9.60
N LEU A 46 1.01 -1.87 -9.33
CA LEU A 46 0.62 -1.01 -8.23
C LEU A 46 0.56 0.44 -8.72
N GLN A 47 -0.10 1.26 -7.92
CA GLN A 47 -0.25 2.68 -8.19
C GLN A 47 0.41 3.49 -7.07
N LEU A 48 1.13 4.55 -7.43
CA LEU A 48 1.84 5.44 -6.53
C LEU A 48 1.32 6.86 -6.72
N GLY A 49 0.65 7.37 -5.68
CA GLY A 49 0.20 8.75 -5.64
C GLY A 49 1.35 9.74 -5.36
N PRO A 50 1.10 11.05 -5.59
CA PRO A 50 2.06 12.12 -5.33
C PRO A 50 2.57 12.15 -3.89
N ASN A 51 1.77 11.68 -2.94
CA ASN A 51 2.15 11.57 -1.54
C ASN A 51 3.37 10.66 -1.31
N ALA A 52 3.54 9.63 -2.15
CA ALA A 52 4.68 8.72 -2.13
C ALA A 52 5.75 9.10 -3.16
N THR A 53 5.37 9.52 -4.37
CA THR A 53 6.36 9.85 -5.42
C THR A 53 7.20 11.06 -5.06
N ARG A 54 6.67 12.04 -4.32
CA ARG A 54 7.48 13.14 -3.76
C ARG A 54 8.55 12.64 -2.79
N ILE A 55 8.27 11.58 -2.02
CA ILE A 55 9.23 10.97 -1.08
C ILE A 55 10.31 10.23 -1.87
N LEU A 56 9.90 9.51 -2.90
CA LEU A 56 10.84 8.85 -3.81
C LEU A 56 11.72 9.89 -4.52
N ALA A 57 11.22 11.09 -4.81
CA ALA A 57 12.02 12.21 -5.33
C ALA A 57 13.00 12.74 -4.29
N GLU A 58 12.56 12.96 -3.04
CA GLU A 58 13.43 13.33 -1.91
C GLU A 58 14.57 12.30 -1.73
N TRP A 59 14.32 11.02 -2.03
CA TRP A 59 15.31 9.95 -1.97
C TRP A 59 16.12 9.76 -3.25
N GLY A 60 15.85 10.49 -4.33
CA GLY A 60 16.53 10.34 -5.62
C GLY A 60 16.21 9.02 -6.35
N LEU A 61 15.06 8.41 -6.05
CA LEU A 61 14.59 7.15 -6.63
C LEU A 61 13.47 7.34 -7.67
N LEU A 62 12.83 8.52 -7.70
CA LEU A 62 11.67 8.76 -8.55
C LEU A 62 11.97 8.53 -10.04
N ASP A 63 13.12 9.00 -10.54
CA ASP A 63 13.46 8.86 -11.96
C ASP A 63 13.54 7.40 -12.39
N ARG A 64 14.08 6.53 -11.53
CA ARG A 64 14.12 5.07 -11.78
C ARG A 64 12.71 4.47 -11.80
N VAL A 65 11.82 4.95 -10.92
CA VAL A 65 10.42 4.50 -10.84
C VAL A 65 9.61 4.96 -12.06
N ILE A 66 9.84 6.18 -12.55
CA ILE A 66 9.23 6.68 -13.79
C ILE A 66 9.75 5.89 -14.99
N ALA A 67 11.07 5.62 -15.05
CA ALA A 67 11.68 4.89 -16.16
C ALA A 67 11.19 3.45 -16.32
N SER A 68 10.79 2.79 -15.23
CA SER A 68 10.18 1.44 -15.25
C SER A 68 8.65 1.45 -15.29
N GLY A 69 8.03 2.58 -14.94
CA GLY A 69 6.58 2.74 -14.83
C GLY A 69 5.92 3.37 -16.06
N VAL A 70 4.71 3.86 -15.83
CA VAL A 70 3.92 4.66 -16.76
C VAL A 70 3.31 5.84 -15.99
N LEU A 71 3.26 7.00 -16.63
CA LEU A 71 2.59 8.20 -16.14
C LEU A 71 1.19 8.26 -16.76
N PRO A 72 0.15 7.83 -16.04
CA PRO A 72 -1.17 7.84 -16.63
C PRO A 72 -1.68 9.27 -16.84
N ALA A 73 -2.49 9.47 -17.88
CA ALA A 73 -3.08 10.78 -18.18
C ALA A 73 -4.22 11.11 -17.20
N ARG A 74 -5.08 10.13 -16.89
CA ARG A 74 -6.22 10.32 -15.99
C ARG A 74 -6.48 9.11 -15.09
N LEU A 75 -7.18 9.33 -13.99
CA LEU A 75 -7.86 8.28 -13.23
C LEU A 75 -9.35 8.32 -13.58
N VAL A 76 -9.87 7.31 -14.26
CA VAL A 76 -11.22 7.28 -14.83
C VAL A 76 -12.09 6.28 -14.10
N LEU A 77 -13.30 6.67 -13.70
CA LEU A 77 -14.32 5.75 -13.23
C LEU A 77 -15.39 5.56 -14.30
N ARG A 78 -15.74 4.30 -14.59
CA ARG A 78 -16.78 3.90 -15.55
C ARG A 78 -17.82 3.01 -14.88
N ASP A 79 -19.08 3.09 -15.30
CA ASP A 79 -20.10 2.12 -14.86
C ASP A 79 -19.82 0.76 -15.53
N ALA A 80 -19.70 -0.29 -14.73
CA ALA A 80 -19.35 -1.61 -15.23
C ALA A 80 -20.50 -2.30 -16.01
N ARG A 81 -21.74 -1.80 -15.96
CA ARG A 81 -22.90 -2.40 -16.65
C ARG A 81 -23.09 -1.82 -18.04
N ASP A 82 -23.02 -0.50 -18.17
CA ASP A 82 -23.28 0.21 -19.43
C ASP A 82 -22.02 0.81 -20.09
N GLY A 83 -20.91 0.88 -19.36
CA GLY A 83 -19.61 1.33 -19.85
C GLY A 83 -19.41 2.85 -19.94
N HIS A 84 -20.40 3.65 -19.53
CA HIS A 84 -20.28 5.11 -19.56
C HIS A 84 -19.23 5.60 -18.56
N GLU A 85 -18.48 6.63 -18.98
CA GLU A 85 -17.64 7.41 -18.07
C GLU A 85 -18.51 8.12 -17.04
N LEU A 86 -18.17 7.93 -15.77
CA LEU A 86 -18.85 8.56 -14.65
C LEU A 86 -18.12 9.83 -14.24
N THR A 87 -16.80 9.76 -14.10
CA THR A 87 -15.95 10.90 -13.78
C THR A 87 -14.49 10.57 -14.10
N ALA A 88 -13.64 11.59 -14.18
CA ALA A 88 -12.21 11.44 -14.34
C ALA A 88 -11.46 12.50 -13.51
N LEU A 89 -10.27 12.13 -13.04
CA LEU A 89 -9.29 13.05 -12.48
C LEU A 89 -8.13 13.19 -13.46
N ASP A 90 -7.88 14.39 -13.93
CA ASP A 90 -6.73 14.69 -14.79
C ASP A 90 -5.43 14.71 -13.95
N LEU A 91 -4.39 14.06 -14.48
CA LEU A 91 -3.06 13.93 -13.86
C LEU A 91 -2.00 14.78 -14.58
N ASP A 92 -2.47 15.92 -15.07
CA ASP A 92 -1.72 16.87 -15.86
C ASP A 92 -0.67 17.65 -15.05
N GLU A 93 -0.11 18.68 -15.66
CA GLU A 93 0.87 19.54 -15.00
C GLU A 93 0.27 20.33 -13.81
N GLY A 94 -1.01 20.70 -13.85
CA GLY A 94 -1.70 21.34 -12.75
C GLY A 94 -1.81 20.43 -11.52
N PHE A 95 -2.13 19.15 -11.72
CA PHE A 95 -2.10 18.13 -10.66
C PHE A 95 -0.70 17.99 -10.05
N ARG A 96 0.33 17.91 -10.89
CA ARG A 96 1.73 17.74 -10.46
C ARG A 96 2.22 18.94 -9.65
N GLN A 97 1.92 20.16 -10.11
CA GLN A 97 2.27 21.39 -9.39
C GLN A 97 1.56 21.50 -8.06
N ARG A 98 0.27 21.13 -7.99
CA ARG A 98 -0.50 21.16 -6.73
C ARG A 98 0.05 20.19 -5.68
N TYR A 99 0.40 18.97 -6.09
CA TYR A 99 0.75 17.89 -5.16
C TYR A 99 2.25 17.59 -5.05
N GLY A 100 3.08 18.25 -5.85
CA GLY A 100 4.55 18.16 -5.78
C GLY A 100 5.13 16.85 -6.30
N GLY A 101 4.36 16.09 -7.10
CA GLY A 101 4.81 14.83 -7.68
C GLY A 101 3.81 14.25 -8.68
N PRO A 102 4.27 13.34 -9.56
CA PRO A 102 3.38 12.65 -10.48
C PRO A 102 2.61 11.52 -9.80
N TYR A 103 1.52 11.10 -10.43
CA TYR A 103 0.96 9.77 -10.21
C TYR A 103 1.68 8.78 -11.13
N VAL A 104 2.11 7.64 -10.61
CA VAL A 104 2.85 6.64 -11.40
C VAL A 104 2.21 5.27 -11.19
N VAL A 105 2.00 4.53 -12.27
CA VAL A 105 1.72 3.09 -12.18
C VAL A 105 2.97 2.30 -12.57
N THR A 106 3.32 1.30 -11.76
CA THR A 106 4.53 0.51 -11.99
C THR A 106 4.31 -0.93 -11.56
N HIS A 107 5.17 -1.83 -12.03
CA HIS A 107 5.12 -3.21 -11.60
C HIS A 107 5.71 -3.33 -10.19
N ARG A 108 5.05 -4.09 -9.31
CA ARG A 108 5.46 -4.21 -7.90
C ARG A 108 6.90 -4.70 -7.73
N SER A 109 7.34 -5.65 -8.56
CA SER A 109 8.75 -6.12 -8.52
C SER A 109 9.74 -5.02 -8.88
N ASP A 110 9.37 -4.08 -9.73
CA ASP A 110 10.29 -3.04 -10.21
C ASP A 110 10.48 -1.98 -9.11
N LEU A 111 9.39 -1.56 -8.44
CA LEU A 111 9.50 -0.72 -7.23
C LEU A 111 10.30 -1.43 -6.13
N HIS A 112 10.00 -2.71 -5.88
CA HIS A 112 10.69 -3.52 -4.88
C HIS A 112 12.19 -3.62 -5.15
N GLY A 113 12.60 -3.93 -6.38
CA GLY A 113 14.00 -3.97 -6.79
C GLY A 113 14.70 -2.62 -6.65
N ILE A 114 14.04 -1.51 -7.00
CA ILE A 114 14.60 -0.16 -6.81
C ILE A 114 14.88 0.13 -5.33
N LEU A 115 13.96 -0.25 -4.43
CA LEU A 115 14.14 -0.08 -2.99
C LEU A 115 15.20 -1.03 -2.41
N LEU A 116 15.28 -2.26 -2.92
CA LEU A 116 16.31 -3.23 -2.55
C LEU A 116 17.70 -2.72 -2.92
N ASP A 117 17.87 -2.23 -4.15
CA ASP A 117 19.13 -1.63 -4.60
C ASP A 117 19.50 -0.41 -3.75
N ALA A 118 18.51 0.42 -3.40
CA ALA A 118 18.72 1.58 -2.54
C ALA A 118 19.17 1.18 -1.13
N ALA A 119 18.57 0.14 -0.55
CA ALA A 119 18.97 -0.41 0.74
C ALA A 119 20.40 -0.98 0.69
N ALA A 120 20.74 -1.74 -0.35
CA ALA A 120 22.08 -2.28 -0.54
C ALA A 120 23.13 -1.17 -0.71
N ALA A 121 22.83 -0.15 -1.53
CA ALA A 121 23.71 1.00 -1.73
C ALA A 121 23.90 1.84 -0.45
N ALA A 122 22.91 1.85 0.45
CA ALA A 122 22.99 2.49 1.75
C ALA A 122 23.76 1.66 2.81
N GLY A 123 24.23 0.45 2.48
CA GLY A 123 24.99 -0.41 3.38
C GLY A 123 24.13 -1.20 4.38
N VAL A 124 22.84 -1.42 4.07
CA VAL A 124 21.98 -2.30 4.88
C VAL A 124 22.50 -3.75 4.83
N ASP A 125 22.59 -4.40 5.99
CA ASP A 125 22.86 -5.84 6.06
C ASP A 125 21.57 -6.62 5.75
N LEU A 126 21.43 -7.05 4.49
CA LEU A 126 20.26 -7.74 3.96
C LEU A 126 20.38 -9.26 4.15
N ARG A 127 19.43 -9.88 4.85
CA ARG A 127 19.40 -11.33 5.13
C ARG A 127 18.09 -11.97 4.71
N THR A 128 18.18 -13.01 3.87
CA THR A 128 17.08 -13.93 3.53
C THR A 128 17.07 -15.11 4.50
N ASP A 129 16.12 -16.05 4.32
CA ASP A 129 16.00 -17.27 5.12
C ASP A 129 15.99 -17.01 6.65
N SER A 130 15.48 -15.85 7.04
CA SER A 130 15.57 -15.31 8.40
C SER A 130 14.17 -15.01 8.94
N GLU A 131 13.38 -16.06 9.14
CA GLU A 131 12.07 -15.94 9.77
C GLU A 131 12.22 -15.54 11.24
N VAL A 132 11.61 -14.42 11.64
CA VAL A 132 11.53 -13.99 13.03
C VAL A 132 10.35 -14.67 13.72
N VAL A 133 10.61 -15.28 14.88
CA VAL A 133 9.60 -16.02 15.66
C VAL A 133 9.28 -15.39 17.00
N ALA A 134 10.18 -14.58 17.55
CA ALA A 134 9.99 -13.89 18.81
C ALA A 134 10.85 -12.63 18.93
N VAL A 135 10.44 -11.72 19.82
CA VAL A 135 11.23 -10.58 20.26
C VAL A 135 11.14 -10.46 21.78
N ARG A 136 12.28 -10.21 22.42
CA ARG A 136 12.39 -9.93 23.86
C ARG A 136 13.01 -8.55 24.06
N PHE A 137 12.61 -7.87 25.12
CA PHE A 137 13.06 -6.51 25.42
C PHE A 137 13.87 -6.49 26.72
N ASP A 138 14.99 -5.79 26.67
CA ASP A 138 15.77 -5.37 27.83
C ASP A 138 15.66 -3.85 27.97
N THR A 139 16.28 -3.28 29.00
CA THR A 139 16.28 -1.82 29.23
C THR A 139 16.80 -1.05 28.01
N ASP A 140 17.94 -1.49 27.46
CA ASP A 140 18.65 -0.76 26.39
C ASP A 140 18.75 -1.49 25.05
N SER A 141 18.08 -2.63 24.91
CA SER A 141 18.16 -3.47 23.72
C SER A 141 16.90 -4.28 23.47
N ALA A 142 16.80 -4.80 22.25
CA ALA A 142 15.88 -5.86 21.88
C ALA A 142 16.66 -7.04 21.33
N THR A 143 16.20 -8.25 21.68
CA THR A 143 16.71 -9.50 21.14
C THR A 143 15.64 -10.12 20.24
N THR A 144 15.93 -10.21 18.94
CA THR A 144 15.08 -10.85 17.94
C THR A 144 15.54 -12.30 17.74
N THR A 145 14.63 -13.26 17.94
CA THR A 145 14.90 -14.69 17.77
C THR A 145 14.42 -15.15 16.40
N LEU A 146 15.31 -15.78 15.63
CA LEU A 146 15.00 -16.40 14.35
C LEU A 146 14.50 -17.84 14.53
N ALA A 147 13.78 -18.38 13.54
CA ALA A 147 13.30 -19.76 13.53
C ALA A 147 14.45 -20.78 13.60
N SER A 148 15.65 -20.42 13.13
CA SER A 148 16.88 -21.21 13.26
C SER A 148 17.43 -21.28 14.69
N GLY A 149 16.88 -20.50 15.62
CA GLY A 149 17.39 -20.34 16.99
C GLY A 149 18.46 -19.26 17.13
N ALA A 150 18.93 -18.65 16.03
CA ALA A 150 19.87 -17.54 16.09
C ALA A 150 19.21 -16.29 16.72
N GLU A 151 19.99 -15.54 17.50
CA GLU A 151 19.54 -14.30 18.14
C GLU A 151 20.26 -13.08 17.57
N LEU A 152 19.49 -12.02 17.32
CA LEU A 152 19.97 -10.73 16.84
C LEU A 152 19.71 -9.68 17.91
N VAL A 153 20.80 -9.12 18.48
CA VAL A 153 20.69 -8.05 19.46
C VAL A 153 20.81 -6.70 18.76
N SER A 154 19.84 -5.82 18.99
CA SER A 154 19.77 -4.48 18.42
C SER A 154 19.27 -3.46 19.45
N ARG A 155 19.37 -2.17 19.16
CA ARG A 155 18.77 -1.15 20.04
C ARG A 155 17.25 -1.11 19.90
N VAL A 156 16.73 -1.23 18.68
CA VAL A 156 15.29 -1.21 18.38
C VAL A 156 14.94 -2.15 17.23
N VAL A 157 13.68 -2.58 17.20
CA VAL A 157 13.10 -3.45 16.16
C VAL A 157 11.98 -2.70 15.44
N VAL A 158 11.99 -2.75 14.11
CA VAL A 158 10.92 -2.26 13.26
C VAL A 158 10.22 -3.46 12.61
N GLY A 159 8.98 -3.71 12.99
CA GLY A 159 8.13 -4.76 12.42
C GLY A 159 7.45 -4.30 11.14
N ALA A 160 7.82 -4.88 10.01
CA ALA A 160 7.28 -4.63 8.68
C ALA A 160 6.85 -5.94 8.00
N ASP A 161 6.39 -6.92 8.80
CA ASP A 161 6.10 -8.31 8.43
C ASP A 161 4.65 -8.55 7.90
N GLY A 162 4.01 -7.48 7.46
CA GLY A 162 2.79 -7.53 6.64
C GLY A 162 1.48 -7.79 7.42
N LEU A 163 0.39 -8.02 6.68
CA LEU A 163 -0.97 -8.24 7.22
C LEU A 163 -1.04 -9.36 8.28
N HIS A 164 -0.24 -10.41 8.08
CA HIS A 164 -0.14 -11.58 8.96
C HIS A 164 1.02 -11.45 9.95
N SER A 165 1.38 -10.22 10.31
CA SER A 165 2.47 -9.91 11.22
C SER A 165 2.40 -10.74 12.50
N ARG A 166 3.51 -11.42 12.80
CA ARG A 166 3.71 -12.11 14.08
C ARG A 166 4.14 -11.12 15.15
N LEU A 167 4.88 -10.08 14.77
CA LEU A 167 5.29 -9.03 15.72
C LEU A 167 4.11 -8.21 16.21
N ARG A 168 3.01 -8.15 15.45
CA ARG A 168 1.77 -7.51 15.88
C ARG A 168 1.17 -8.14 17.13
N SER A 169 1.29 -9.45 17.33
CA SER A 169 0.75 -10.14 18.53
C SER A 169 1.45 -9.75 19.83
N VAL A 170 2.62 -9.12 19.75
CA VAL A 170 3.30 -8.52 20.91
C VAL A 170 2.53 -7.31 21.45
N ILE A 171 1.67 -6.71 20.63
CA ILE A 171 0.92 -5.47 20.90
C ILE A 171 -0.60 -5.71 20.95
N SER A 172 -1.14 -6.55 20.07
CA SER A 172 -2.58 -6.82 19.97
C SER A 172 -2.86 -8.22 19.44
N ASP A 173 -3.87 -8.88 20.02
CA ASP A 173 -4.38 -10.19 19.61
C ASP A 173 -5.51 -10.10 18.56
N ASP A 174 -5.62 -8.97 17.84
CA ASP A 174 -6.63 -8.81 16.80
C ASP A 174 -6.37 -9.75 15.60
N ALA A 175 -7.43 -10.04 14.84
CA ALA A 175 -7.38 -10.86 13.64
C ALA A 175 -7.66 -10.01 12.39
N PRO A 176 -7.17 -10.43 11.20
CA PRO A 176 -7.62 -9.84 9.94
C PRO A 176 -9.13 -9.89 9.82
N VAL A 177 -9.74 -8.80 9.35
CA VAL A 177 -11.17 -8.68 9.09
C VAL A 177 -11.41 -9.00 7.61
N PRO A 178 -12.06 -10.13 7.26
CA PRO A 178 -12.42 -10.41 5.88
C PRO A 178 -13.43 -9.40 5.36
N SER A 179 -13.18 -8.83 4.18
CA SER A 179 -14.10 -7.86 3.56
C SER A 179 -15.30 -8.52 2.85
N GLY A 180 -15.24 -9.83 2.63
CA GLY A 180 -16.16 -10.56 1.77
C GLY A 180 -15.83 -10.46 0.26
N TYR A 181 -14.80 -9.70 -0.11
CA TYR A 181 -14.36 -9.54 -1.49
C TYR A 181 -13.12 -10.35 -1.83
N VAL A 182 -12.99 -10.69 -3.11
CA VAL A 182 -11.90 -11.50 -3.65
C VAL A 182 -11.32 -10.79 -4.85
N ALA A 183 -9.99 -10.68 -4.91
CA ALA A 183 -9.28 -10.15 -6.06
C ALA A 183 -8.68 -11.27 -6.92
N TYR A 184 -8.81 -11.12 -8.23
CA TYR A 184 -8.09 -11.84 -9.27
C TYR A 184 -7.21 -10.85 -10.04
N ARG A 185 -6.04 -11.32 -10.48
CA ARG A 185 -5.05 -10.48 -11.16
C ARG A 185 -4.65 -11.12 -12.48
N GLY A 186 -4.37 -10.29 -13.47
CA GLY A 186 -3.94 -10.71 -14.79
C GLY A 186 -3.13 -9.63 -15.47
N THR A 187 -2.31 -10.04 -16.42
CA THR A 187 -1.55 -9.17 -17.30
C THR A 187 -1.71 -9.70 -18.71
N VAL A 188 -1.97 -8.81 -19.66
CA VAL A 188 -2.09 -9.14 -21.08
C VAL A 188 -1.19 -8.22 -21.90
N SER A 189 -0.70 -8.69 -23.05
CA SER A 189 0.04 -7.82 -23.96
C SER A 189 -0.86 -6.66 -24.39
N ALA A 190 -0.33 -5.44 -24.39
CA ALA A 190 -1.08 -4.29 -24.87
C ALA A 190 -1.48 -4.44 -26.35
N THR A 191 -0.72 -5.19 -27.15
CA THR A 191 -1.04 -5.45 -28.57
C THR A 191 -2.26 -6.36 -28.78
N GLU A 192 -2.70 -7.08 -27.74
CA GLU A 192 -3.80 -8.05 -27.80
C GLU A 192 -5.14 -7.45 -27.34
N VAL A 193 -5.15 -6.20 -26.88
CA VAL A 193 -6.35 -5.54 -26.37
C VAL A 193 -6.74 -4.36 -27.26
N GLU A 194 -7.92 -4.45 -27.86
CA GLU A 194 -8.49 -3.44 -28.78
C GLU A 194 -8.59 -2.03 -28.16
N HIS A 195 -8.59 -1.93 -26.82
CA HIS A 195 -8.67 -0.70 -26.04
C HIS A 195 -7.39 -0.39 -25.25
N ALA A 196 -6.23 -0.99 -25.58
CA ALA A 196 -4.97 -0.72 -24.90
C ALA A 196 -4.44 0.71 -25.09
N GLY A 197 -5.02 1.48 -26.00
CA GLY A 197 -4.56 2.84 -26.35
C GLY A 197 -4.98 3.95 -25.40
N SER A 198 -5.47 3.65 -24.20
CA SER A 198 -5.71 4.68 -23.18
C SER A 198 -4.54 4.72 -22.19
N ASP A 199 -3.96 5.91 -22.04
CA ASP A 199 -2.96 6.22 -21.02
C ASP A 199 -3.56 6.26 -19.61
N ASP A 200 -4.80 5.86 -19.40
CA ASP A 200 -5.52 6.07 -18.14
C ASP A 200 -5.42 4.87 -17.20
N VAL A 201 -5.67 5.13 -15.92
CA VAL A 201 -6.13 4.10 -14.98
C VAL A 201 -7.65 4.07 -15.04
N ILE A 202 -8.23 2.95 -15.45
CA ILE A 202 -9.68 2.80 -15.59
C ILE A 202 -10.20 1.88 -14.50
N GLY A 203 -11.10 2.40 -13.66
CA GLY A 203 -11.90 1.63 -12.70
C GLY A 203 -13.33 1.46 -13.18
N TRP A 204 -13.70 0.25 -13.60
CA TRP A 204 -15.08 -0.14 -13.88
C TRP A 204 -15.77 -0.52 -12.58
N ILE A 205 -16.74 0.26 -12.13
CA ILE A 205 -17.42 0.06 -10.84
C ILE A 205 -18.87 -0.37 -11.07
N GLY A 206 -19.33 -1.36 -10.31
CA GLY A 206 -20.68 -1.90 -10.45
C GLY A 206 -21.15 -2.68 -9.23
N PRO A 207 -22.39 -3.19 -9.24
CA PRO A 207 -22.97 -3.94 -8.14
C PRO A 207 -22.07 -5.11 -7.72
N ASP A 208 -21.59 -5.08 -6.49
CA ASP A 208 -20.76 -6.12 -5.87
C ASP A 208 -19.50 -6.52 -6.66
N CYS A 209 -19.08 -5.75 -7.66
CA CYS A 209 -17.90 -6.03 -8.46
C CYS A 209 -17.23 -4.77 -9.02
N HIS A 210 -15.91 -4.84 -9.24
CA HIS A 210 -15.20 -3.84 -10.01
C HIS A 210 -14.04 -4.46 -10.78
N LEU A 211 -13.62 -3.82 -11.86
CA LEU A 211 -12.42 -4.17 -12.63
C LEU A 211 -11.53 -2.93 -12.72
N VAL A 212 -10.24 -3.06 -12.41
CA VAL A 212 -9.25 -1.99 -12.61
C VAL A 212 -8.28 -2.38 -13.72
N GLN A 213 -8.04 -1.47 -14.66
CA GLN A 213 -7.10 -1.65 -15.77
C GLN A 213 -6.14 -0.47 -15.86
N TYR A 214 -4.86 -0.74 -16.10
CA TYR A 214 -3.87 0.31 -16.38
C TYR A 214 -2.60 -0.27 -17.04
N PRO A 215 -1.92 0.52 -17.88
CA PRO A 215 -0.70 0.10 -18.55
C PRO A 215 0.48 -0.02 -17.58
N LEU A 216 1.41 -0.91 -17.89
CA LEU A 216 2.68 -1.13 -17.19
C LEU A 216 3.82 -1.27 -18.22
N ARG A 217 5.07 -1.14 -17.74
CA ARG A 217 6.30 -1.36 -18.51
C ARG A 217 6.28 -0.66 -19.86
N ARG A 218 6.15 0.68 -19.84
CA ARG A 218 6.09 1.50 -21.07
C ARG A 218 5.02 1.03 -22.06
N TYR A 219 3.82 0.75 -21.54
CA TYR A 219 2.67 0.35 -22.36
C TYR A 219 2.82 -0.99 -23.07
N GLU A 220 3.78 -1.84 -22.68
CA GLU A 220 3.93 -3.18 -23.25
C GLU A 220 2.88 -4.16 -22.69
N ILE A 221 2.41 -3.92 -21.46
CA ILE A 221 1.51 -4.83 -20.73
C ILE A 221 0.37 -4.05 -20.10
N LEU A 222 -0.86 -4.57 -20.21
CA LEU A 222 -2.02 -4.07 -19.48
C LEU A 222 -2.26 -4.91 -18.23
N ASN A 223 -2.16 -4.28 -17.06
CA ASN A 223 -2.51 -4.90 -15.79
C ASN A 223 -4.02 -4.85 -15.57
N GLN A 224 -4.58 -5.95 -15.06
CA GLN A 224 -6.00 -6.11 -14.79
C GLN A 224 -6.23 -6.69 -13.40
N VAL A 225 -7.15 -6.10 -12.65
CA VAL A 225 -7.55 -6.58 -11.32
C VAL A 225 -9.06 -6.61 -11.24
N ALA A 226 -9.63 -7.81 -11.19
CA ALA A 226 -11.07 -7.99 -10.98
C ALA A 226 -11.32 -8.28 -9.50
N VAL A 227 -12.30 -7.59 -8.93
CA VAL A 227 -12.72 -7.75 -7.54
C VAL A 227 -14.22 -7.98 -7.51
N PHE A 228 -14.66 -8.98 -6.76
CA PHE A 228 -16.08 -9.26 -6.59
C PHE A 228 -16.39 -9.72 -5.17
N ARG A 229 -17.63 -9.49 -4.72
CA ARG A 229 -18.15 -10.03 -3.47
C ARG A 229 -18.43 -11.51 -3.68
N SER A 230 -17.80 -12.36 -2.86
CA SER A 230 -18.10 -13.78 -2.88
C SER A 230 -19.43 -14.04 -2.16
N PRO A 231 -20.39 -14.75 -2.77
CA PRO A 231 -21.64 -15.13 -2.10
C PRO A 231 -21.43 -16.19 -1.00
N ARG A 232 -20.25 -16.83 -0.96
CA ARG A 232 -19.92 -17.92 -0.02
C ARG A 232 -19.17 -17.47 1.23
N THR A 233 -18.96 -16.17 1.44
CA THR A 233 -18.16 -15.66 2.57
C THR A 233 -18.77 -15.96 3.94
N ASP A 234 -20.10 -16.05 4.01
CA ASP A 234 -20.83 -16.37 5.23
C ASP A 234 -21.18 -17.86 5.33
N SER A 235 -20.69 -18.69 4.39
CA SER A 235 -20.91 -20.13 4.38
C SER A 235 -19.83 -20.86 5.19
N ALA A 236 -20.16 -22.02 5.75
CA ALA A 236 -19.19 -22.90 6.42
C ALA A 236 -18.17 -23.54 5.45
N ALA A 237 -18.14 -23.13 4.18
CA ALA A 237 -17.19 -23.62 3.19
C ALA A 237 -15.78 -23.08 3.50
N SER A 238 -14.81 -24.00 3.57
CA SER A 238 -13.39 -23.66 3.78
C SER A 238 -12.76 -22.92 2.60
N GLU A 239 -13.39 -22.96 1.43
CA GLU A 239 -12.93 -22.30 0.21
C GLU A 239 -14.04 -21.48 -0.45
N TRP A 240 -13.80 -20.17 -0.58
CA TRP A 240 -14.68 -19.21 -1.25
C TRP A 240 -13.90 -18.36 -2.25
N GLY A 241 -14.59 -17.69 -3.16
CA GLY A 241 -13.96 -16.84 -4.18
C GLY A 241 -13.44 -17.58 -5.39
N GLY A 242 -14.00 -18.75 -5.71
CA GLY A 242 -13.56 -19.56 -6.84
C GLY A 242 -13.75 -18.89 -8.21
N PRO A 243 -13.11 -19.40 -9.28
CA PRO A 243 -13.28 -18.87 -10.63
C PRO A 243 -14.72 -18.91 -11.14
N ASP A 244 -15.54 -19.86 -10.66
CA ASP A 244 -16.97 -19.96 -10.94
C ASP A 244 -17.74 -18.73 -10.42
N GLU A 245 -17.40 -18.28 -9.22
CA GLU A 245 -18.00 -17.08 -8.61
C GLU A 245 -17.59 -15.80 -9.35
N LEU A 246 -16.34 -15.76 -9.87
CA LEU A 246 -15.84 -14.65 -10.67
C LEU A 246 -16.69 -14.45 -11.94
N ASP A 247 -16.92 -15.51 -12.72
CA ASP A 247 -17.69 -15.37 -13.96
C ASP A 247 -19.15 -14.99 -13.69
N ALA A 248 -19.75 -15.54 -12.64
CA ALA A 248 -21.12 -15.21 -12.23
C ALA A 248 -21.25 -13.75 -11.79
N ALA A 249 -20.29 -13.23 -11.00
CA ALA A 249 -20.33 -11.87 -10.48
C ALA A 249 -20.28 -10.80 -11.60
N PHE A 250 -19.54 -11.07 -12.68
CA PHE A 250 -19.38 -10.14 -13.79
C PHE A 250 -20.32 -10.40 -14.98
N ALA A 251 -21.23 -11.37 -14.90
CA ALA A 251 -22.11 -11.76 -16.02
C ALA A 251 -22.97 -10.60 -16.57
N ARG A 252 -23.35 -9.66 -15.69
CA ARG A 252 -24.17 -8.48 -16.01
C ARG A 252 -23.36 -7.25 -16.43
N CYS A 253 -22.04 -7.35 -16.48
CA CYS A 253 -21.18 -6.24 -16.91
C CYS A 253 -21.19 -6.08 -18.44
N CYS A 254 -20.77 -4.90 -18.89
CA CYS A 254 -20.62 -4.57 -20.31
C CYS A 254 -19.57 -5.47 -20.99
N ALA A 255 -19.64 -5.56 -22.32
CA ALA A 255 -18.78 -6.45 -23.10
C ALA A 255 -17.27 -6.24 -22.86
N PRO A 256 -16.73 -5.01 -22.73
CA PRO A 256 -15.32 -4.80 -22.41
C PRO A 256 -14.89 -5.44 -21.09
N VAL A 257 -15.69 -5.26 -20.03
CA VAL A 257 -15.40 -5.83 -18.69
C VAL A 257 -15.44 -7.35 -18.72
N ARG A 258 -16.45 -7.95 -19.36
CA ARG A 258 -16.55 -9.42 -19.46
C ARG A 258 -15.40 -10.02 -20.26
N SER A 259 -14.99 -9.36 -21.34
CA SER A 259 -13.88 -9.83 -22.18
C SER A 259 -12.55 -9.79 -21.43
N ALA A 260 -12.36 -8.79 -20.57
CA ALA A 260 -11.15 -8.65 -19.75
C ALA A 260 -10.93 -9.85 -18.81
N LEU A 261 -11.99 -10.51 -18.33
CA LEU A 261 -11.89 -11.66 -17.42
C LEU A 261 -11.13 -12.85 -18.02
N GLY A 262 -11.04 -12.95 -19.34
CA GLY A 262 -10.25 -13.97 -20.04
C GLY A 262 -8.74 -13.84 -19.80
N ASN A 263 -8.27 -12.65 -19.40
CA ASN A 263 -6.86 -12.37 -19.16
C ASN A 263 -6.41 -12.59 -17.71
N LEU A 264 -7.34 -12.96 -16.83
CA LEU A 264 -7.06 -13.14 -15.41
C LEU A 264 -6.48 -14.52 -15.14
N ARG A 265 -5.49 -14.58 -14.26
CA ARG A 265 -4.96 -15.85 -13.76
C ARG A 265 -6.00 -16.51 -12.86
N ARG A 266 -6.44 -17.70 -13.23
CA ARG A 266 -7.49 -18.46 -12.53
C ARG A 266 -6.93 -19.40 -11.45
N ASP A 267 -5.63 -19.65 -11.46
CA ASP A 267 -4.92 -20.55 -10.55
C ASP A 267 -4.65 -19.92 -9.17
N ARG A 268 -4.82 -18.60 -9.04
CA ARG A 268 -4.60 -17.90 -7.78
C ARG A 268 -5.62 -16.80 -7.55
N ARG A 269 -6.12 -16.73 -6.31
CA ARG A 269 -7.06 -15.71 -5.82
C ARG A 269 -6.52 -15.08 -4.54
N TRP A 270 -6.95 -13.84 -4.28
CA TRP A 270 -6.60 -13.09 -3.08
C TRP A 270 -7.86 -12.67 -2.33
N PRO A 271 -8.29 -13.43 -1.32
CA PRO A 271 -9.26 -12.95 -0.35
C PRO A 271 -8.78 -11.63 0.25
N MET A 272 -9.65 -10.62 0.24
CA MET A 272 -9.30 -9.29 0.71
C MET A 272 -9.64 -9.14 2.19
N SER A 273 -8.63 -8.76 2.97
CA SER A 273 -8.78 -8.46 4.38
C SER A 273 -7.99 -7.21 4.73
N ASP A 274 -8.49 -6.49 5.73
CA ASP A 274 -7.76 -5.45 6.43
C ASP A 274 -7.79 -5.74 7.94
N ARG A 275 -7.54 -4.74 8.78
CA ARG A 275 -7.67 -4.84 10.24
C ARG A 275 -8.26 -3.55 10.79
N GLU A 276 -8.91 -3.65 11.96
CA GLU A 276 -9.29 -2.46 12.70
C GLU A 276 -8.05 -1.60 13.06
N PRO A 277 -8.16 -0.27 13.03
CA PRO A 277 -7.07 0.62 13.41
C PRO A 277 -6.57 0.35 14.84
N LEU A 278 -5.25 0.19 14.99
CA LEU A 278 -4.64 0.05 16.32
C LEU A 278 -4.44 1.40 17.00
N ALA A 279 -4.80 1.45 18.28
CA ALA A 279 -4.53 2.60 19.15
C ALA A 279 -3.04 2.78 19.50
N ARG A 280 -2.25 1.70 19.45
CA ARG A 280 -0.80 1.73 19.75
C ARG A 280 -0.05 0.83 18.77
N TRP A 281 1.05 1.31 18.22
CA TRP A 281 1.86 0.58 17.22
C TRP A 281 3.23 0.15 17.75
N SER A 282 3.53 0.48 19.01
CA SER A 282 4.81 0.22 19.63
C SER A 282 4.67 -0.44 20.99
N ARG A 283 5.70 -1.18 21.37
CA ARG A 283 5.89 -1.71 22.72
C ARG A 283 7.38 -1.76 23.00
N ASP A 284 7.80 -1.09 24.07
CA ASP A 284 9.21 -1.01 24.46
C ASP A 284 10.11 -0.58 23.29
N ARG A 285 10.94 -1.50 22.79
CA ARG A 285 11.89 -1.29 21.69
C ARG A 285 11.36 -1.72 20.31
N LEU A 286 10.09 -2.11 20.21
CA LEU A 286 9.42 -2.49 18.95
C LEU A 286 8.49 -1.37 18.45
N LEU A 287 8.50 -1.13 17.14
CA LEU A 287 7.52 -0.32 16.41
C LEU A 287 7.05 -1.06 15.15
N LEU A 288 5.75 -1.09 14.89
CA LEU A 288 5.16 -1.63 13.66
C LEU A 288 4.97 -0.54 12.60
N ILE A 289 5.20 -0.90 11.34
CA ILE A 289 4.97 -0.05 10.15
C ILE A 289 4.31 -0.84 9.01
N GLY A 290 3.81 -0.13 8.00
CA GLY A 290 3.14 -0.74 6.85
C GLY A 290 1.96 -1.61 7.24
N ASP A 291 1.74 -2.69 6.50
CA ASP A 291 0.62 -3.61 6.72
C ASP A 291 0.68 -4.37 8.08
N ALA A 292 1.81 -4.34 8.79
CA ALA A 292 1.87 -4.85 10.17
C ALA A 292 1.13 -3.91 11.15
N ALA A 293 1.11 -2.61 10.86
CA ALA A 293 0.45 -1.59 11.68
C ALA A 293 -0.97 -1.26 11.15
N HIS A 294 -1.10 -0.98 9.85
CA HIS A 294 -2.32 -0.39 9.25
C HIS A 294 -2.65 -1.02 7.89
N PRO A 295 -2.84 -2.35 7.80
CA PRO A 295 -3.24 -2.97 6.54
C PRO A 295 -4.61 -2.45 6.12
N MET A 296 -4.77 -2.15 4.84
CA MET A 296 -5.96 -1.47 4.30
C MET A 296 -6.47 -2.15 3.03
N LEU A 297 -7.77 -2.06 2.80
CA LEU A 297 -8.35 -2.46 1.52
C LEU A 297 -7.82 -1.56 0.39
N GLN A 298 -7.64 -2.13 -0.79
CA GLN A 298 -6.88 -1.50 -1.87
C GLN A 298 -7.61 -0.39 -2.65
N TYR A 299 -8.84 -0.02 -2.27
CA TYR A 299 -9.71 0.90 -3.03
C TYR A 299 -9.11 2.29 -3.27
N LEU A 300 -8.16 2.73 -2.41
CA LEU A 300 -7.44 3.99 -2.58
C LEU A 300 -6.02 3.82 -3.14
N ALA A 301 -5.59 2.60 -3.41
CA ALA A 301 -4.22 2.25 -3.83
C ALA A 301 -3.12 2.81 -2.91
N GLN A 302 -3.37 2.83 -1.59
CA GLN A 302 -2.52 3.54 -0.63
C GLN A 302 -1.57 2.68 0.21
N GLY A 303 -1.70 1.35 0.27
CA GLY A 303 -0.88 0.53 1.19
C GLY A 303 0.62 0.77 1.03
N ALA A 304 1.15 0.64 -0.20
CA ALA A 304 2.55 0.91 -0.50
C ALA A 304 2.93 2.38 -0.30
N CYS A 305 2.03 3.31 -0.63
CA CYS A 305 2.27 4.74 -0.41
C CYS A 305 2.42 5.06 1.09
N GLN A 306 1.57 4.48 1.94
CA GLN A 306 1.63 4.68 3.39
C GLN A 306 2.85 4.01 4.01
N ALA A 307 3.29 2.86 3.49
CA ALA A 307 4.55 2.24 3.88
C ALA A 307 5.78 3.14 3.58
N ILE A 308 5.80 3.80 2.43
CA ILE A 308 6.86 4.77 2.07
C ILE A 308 6.80 6.02 2.98
N GLU A 309 5.58 6.51 3.27
CA GLU A 309 5.41 7.61 4.22
C GLU A 309 5.87 7.23 5.64
N ASP A 310 5.60 6.01 6.10
CA ASP A 310 6.08 5.51 7.40
C ASP A 310 7.60 5.54 7.46
N ALA A 311 8.28 5.01 6.44
CA ALA A 311 9.74 4.99 6.40
C ALA A 311 10.35 6.40 6.52
N ARG A 312 9.75 7.39 5.83
CA ARG A 312 10.19 8.78 5.92
C ARG A 312 9.92 9.39 7.29
N GLU A 313 8.70 9.25 7.82
CA GLU A 313 8.35 9.87 9.10
C GLU A 313 9.07 9.20 10.27
N LEU A 314 9.33 7.89 10.21
CA LEU A 314 10.14 7.19 11.22
C LEU A 314 11.56 7.74 11.26
N THR A 315 12.19 7.87 10.08
CA THR A 315 13.54 8.42 9.97
C THR A 315 13.61 9.85 10.49
N ARG A 316 12.60 10.69 10.17
CA ARG A 316 12.50 12.06 10.67
C ARG A 316 12.26 12.14 12.18
N ALA A 317 11.44 11.25 12.74
CA ALA A 317 11.14 11.24 14.16
C ALA A 317 12.36 10.78 14.99
N ILE A 318 13.15 9.84 14.45
CA ILE A 318 14.41 9.42 15.06
C ILE A 318 15.48 10.53 14.93
N GLY A 319 15.56 11.23 13.79
CA GLY A 319 16.57 12.27 13.56
C GLY A 319 18.00 11.77 13.80
N ASP A 320 18.87 12.65 14.32
CA ASP A 320 20.28 12.34 14.62
C ASP A 320 20.53 11.88 16.07
N GLY A 321 19.47 11.80 16.89
CA GLY A 321 19.59 11.47 18.32
C GLY A 321 20.04 10.03 18.60
N PRO A 322 20.51 9.71 19.82
CA PRO A 322 20.85 8.34 20.19
C PRO A 322 19.59 7.45 20.20
N LEU A 323 19.71 6.16 19.91
CA LEU A 323 18.60 5.21 20.12
C LEU A 323 18.60 4.69 21.58
N ASP A 324 18.66 5.59 22.55
CA ASP A 324 18.44 5.24 23.96
C ASP A 324 16.94 5.21 24.30
N THR A 325 16.60 4.84 25.54
CA THR A 325 15.21 4.64 25.95
C THR A 325 14.36 5.90 25.82
N THR A 326 14.92 7.05 26.19
CA THR A 326 14.20 8.32 26.23
C THR A 326 13.94 8.83 24.82
N HIS A 327 14.99 8.89 24.00
CA HIS A 327 14.90 9.38 22.63
C HIS A 327 14.04 8.48 21.75
N TRP A 328 14.15 7.15 21.92
CA TRP A 328 13.29 6.21 21.19
C TRP A 328 11.82 6.41 21.51
N ARG A 329 11.46 6.59 22.80
CA ARG A 329 10.09 6.84 23.21
C ARG A 329 9.53 8.12 22.56
N GLN A 330 10.31 9.21 22.59
CA GLN A 330 9.93 10.47 21.97
C GLN A 330 9.74 10.34 20.45
N ALA A 331 10.66 9.64 19.76
CA ALA A 331 10.56 9.38 18.33
C ALA A 331 9.30 8.58 17.99
N VAL A 332 8.99 7.54 18.78
CA VAL A 332 7.78 6.72 18.62
C VAL A 332 6.51 7.53 18.84
N GLU A 333 6.47 8.41 19.84
CA GLU A 333 5.33 9.29 20.10
C GLU A 333 5.10 10.25 18.92
N ILE A 334 6.14 10.96 18.46
CA ILE A 334 6.08 11.86 17.30
C ILE A 334 5.61 11.10 16.04
N PHE A 335 6.17 9.91 15.81
CA PHE A 335 5.79 9.06 14.69
C PHE A 335 4.31 8.67 14.77
N HIS A 336 3.86 8.22 15.93
CA HIS A 336 2.49 7.79 16.14
C HIS A 336 1.49 8.94 15.93
N GLU A 337 1.76 10.13 16.47
CA GLU A 337 0.92 11.32 16.30
C GLU A 337 0.74 11.73 14.83
N ARG A 338 1.79 11.55 14.01
CA ARG A 338 1.74 11.90 12.58
C ARG A 338 1.09 10.82 11.72
N ARG A 339 1.31 9.56 12.05
CA ARG A 339 0.93 8.43 11.19
C ARG A 339 -0.42 7.84 11.54
N ALA A 340 -0.71 7.63 12.82
CA ALA A 340 -1.91 6.89 13.22
C ALA A 340 -3.22 7.56 12.80
N PRO A 341 -3.45 8.88 13.01
CA PRO A 341 -4.67 9.52 12.54
C PRO A 341 -4.81 9.47 11.02
N ARG A 342 -3.70 9.56 10.29
CA ARG A 342 -3.69 9.60 8.83
C ARG A 342 -3.99 8.23 8.23
N THR A 343 -3.32 7.18 8.67
CA THR A 343 -3.56 5.82 8.14
C THR A 343 -4.92 5.30 8.57
N MET A 344 -5.39 5.62 9.79
CA MET A 344 -6.76 5.33 10.23
C MET A 344 -7.81 5.96 9.31
N ARG A 345 -7.64 7.24 8.97
CA ARG A 345 -8.53 7.91 8.00
C ARG A 345 -8.50 7.23 6.64
N ILE A 346 -7.34 6.80 6.17
CA ILE A 346 -7.19 6.10 4.88
C ILE A 346 -7.84 4.71 4.92
N GLN A 347 -7.66 3.94 6.00
CA GLN A 347 -8.33 2.64 6.18
C GLN A 347 -9.85 2.79 6.16
N ALA A 348 -10.39 3.73 6.94
CA ALA A 348 -11.83 3.99 6.99
C ALA A 348 -12.37 4.48 5.64
N ALA A 349 -11.66 5.42 4.99
CA ALA A 349 -12.04 5.93 3.68
C ALA A 349 -11.96 4.85 2.60
N ALA A 350 -11.01 3.91 2.68
CA ALA A 350 -10.90 2.81 1.73
C ALA A 350 -12.12 1.89 1.82
N ARG A 351 -12.56 1.52 3.03
CA ARG A 351 -13.80 0.75 3.23
C ARG A 351 -15.01 1.46 2.61
N TRP A 352 -15.19 2.73 2.96
CA TRP A 352 -16.30 3.55 2.44
C TRP A 352 -16.26 3.69 0.90
N TRP A 353 -15.08 3.90 0.33
CA TRP A 353 -14.92 3.96 -1.13
C TRP A 353 -15.25 2.64 -1.82
N GLY A 354 -14.89 1.51 -1.19
CA GLY A 354 -15.30 0.19 -1.66
C GLY A 354 -16.82 0.04 -1.69
N ASP A 355 -17.49 0.37 -0.58
CA ASP A 355 -18.96 0.34 -0.51
C ASP A 355 -19.61 1.25 -1.56
N LEU A 356 -19.04 2.44 -1.79
CA LEU A 356 -19.49 3.36 -2.82
C LEU A 356 -19.32 2.78 -4.22
N TRP A 357 -18.20 2.11 -4.51
CA TRP A 357 -17.95 1.47 -5.82
C TRP A 357 -18.94 0.34 -6.09
N HIS A 358 -19.27 -0.42 -5.06
CA HIS A 358 -20.00 -1.68 -5.17
C HIS A 358 -21.51 -1.62 -4.92
N CYS A 359 -22.06 -0.43 -4.64
CA CYS A 359 -23.49 -0.27 -4.42
C CYS A 359 -24.36 -0.68 -5.63
N ASP A 360 -25.61 -1.08 -5.37
CA ASP A 360 -26.59 -1.52 -6.39
C ASP A 360 -27.89 -0.68 -6.34
N GLY A 361 -28.77 -0.89 -7.32
CA GLY A 361 -30.12 -0.38 -7.37
C GLY A 361 -30.17 1.15 -7.34
N ARG A 362 -31.00 1.69 -6.45
CA ARG A 362 -31.17 3.15 -6.28
C ARG A 362 -29.89 3.82 -5.79
N ALA A 363 -29.10 3.15 -4.95
CA ALA A 363 -27.83 3.69 -4.47
C ALA A 363 -26.84 3.86 -5.63
N ALA A 364 -26.73 2.86 -6.51
CA ALA A 364 -25.91 2.95 -7.72
C ALA A 364 -26.36 4.08 -8.65
N ALA A 365 -27.67 4.27 -8.84
CA ALA A 365 -28.20 5.35 -9.66
C ALA A 365 -27.85 6.73 -9.10
N LEU A 366 -27.98 6.93 -7.78
CA LEU A 366 -27.59 8.16 -7.09
C LEU A 366 -26.08 8.39 -7.16
N ARG A 367 -25.27 7.36 -6.93
CA ARG A 367 -23.82 7.40 -7.06
C ARG A 367 -23.40 7.82 -8.47
N ASN A 368 -24.00 7.22 -9.51
CA ASN A 368 -23.69 7.57 -10.90
C ASN A 368 -24.09 9.01 -11.23
N ALA A 369 -25.26 9.46 -10.79
CA ALA A 369 -25.70 10.84 -10.98
C ALA A 369 -24.75 11.83 -10.28
N TYR A 370 -24.38 11.54 -9.03
CA TYR A 370 -23.42 12.32 -8.27
C TYR A 370 -22.07 12.42 -8.99
N LEU A 371 -21.48 11.29 -9.41
CA LEU A 371 -20.17 11.30 -10.07
C LEU A 371 -20.18 12.04 -11.42
N ARG A 372 -21.27 11.96 -12.19
CA ARG A 372 -21.40 12.65 -13.48
C ARG A 372 -21.58 14.16 -13.37
N ASP A 373 -22.29 14.60 -12.33
CA ASP A 373 -22.61 16.02 -12.11
C ASP A 373 -21.47 16.77 -11.39
N HIS A 374 -20.58 16.03 -10.71
CA HIS A 374 -19.44 16.66 -10.04
C HIS A 374 -18.39 17.10 -11.05
N ASP A 375 -18.12 18.41 -11.03
CA ASP A 375 -17.04 19.03 -11.77
C ASP A 375 -15.70 18.36 -11.39
N SER A 376 -15.06 17.75 -12.39
CA SER A 376 -13.73 17.12 -12.30
C SER A 376 -12.65 18.07 -11.76
N THR A 377 -12.92 19.39 -11.74
CA THR A 377 -12.02 20.41 -11.20
C THR A 377 -12.13 20.62 -9.68
N ILE A 378 -13.07 19.97 -8.96
CA ILE A 378 -13.11 20.02 -7.49
C ILE A 378 -12.11 19.02 -6.90
N VAL A 379 -10.85 19.35 -7.12
CA VAL A 379 -9.62 18.74 -6.56
C VAL A 379 -9.61 18.76 -5.01
N ARG A 380 -10.56 19.46 -4.37
CA ARG A 380 -10.71 19.54 -2.90
C ARG A 380 -11.02 18.19 -2.23
N HIS A 381 -11.60 17.24 -2.95
CA HIS A 381 -11.98 15.94 -2.38
C HIS A 381 -10.79 14.99 -2.14
N ILE A 382 -9.64 15.24 -2.77
CA ILE A 382 -8.44 14.38 -2.68
C ILE A 382 -7.24 15.08 -2.01
N ASP A 383 -7.36 16.37 -1.67
CA ASP A 383 -6.30 17.13 -0.98
C ASP A 383 -5.88 16.50 0.34
N TRP A 384 -6.82 15.94 1.10
CA TRP A 384 -6.51 15.26 2.36
C TRP A 384 -5.63 14.02 2.16
N LEU A 385 -5.68 13.43 0.96
CA LEU A 385 -4.93 12.24 0.60
C LEU A 385 -3.56 12.59 0.01
N TYR A 386 -3.55 13.45 -1.02
CA TYR A 386 -2.36 13.77 -1.83
C TYR A 386 -1.64 15.05 -1.41
N GLY A 387 -2.33 15.96 -0.72
CA GLY A 387 -1.77 17.23 -0.28
C GLY A 387 -0.64 17.09 0.75
N ALA A 388 0.14 18.16 0.90
CA ALA A 388 1.10 18.26 1.98
C ALA A 388 0.39 18.13 3.34
N GLN A 389 0.96 17.30 4.21
CA GLN A 389 0.44 17.17 5.57
C GLN A 389 0.75 18.44 6.35
N LYS A 390 -0.30 19.12 6.80
CA LYS A 390 -0.19 20.21 7.76
C LYS A 390 0.18 19.61 9.11
N THR A 391 1.31 20.05 9.68
CA THR A 391 1.69 19.72 11.04
C THR A 391 0.91 20.58 12.04
N ALA A 392 0.86 20.21 13.33
CA ALA A 392 0.16 21.00 14.34
C ALA A 392 0.63 22.47 14.40
N GLY A 393 1.86 22.77 13.99
CA GLY A 393 2.39 24.13 13.85
C GLY A 393 1.68 24.96 12.76
N ASP A 394 1.14 24.33 11.73
CA ASP A 394 0.50 25.00 10.58
C ASP A 394 -0.92 25.51 10.89
N TYR A 395 -1.51 25.08 12.01
CA TYR A 395 -2.81 25.55 12.50
C TYR A 395 -2.70 26.75 13.45
N SER A 396 -1.47 27.14 13.86
CA SER A 396 -1.24 28.28 14.75
C SER A 396 -1.50 29.65 14.10
N GLY A 397 -1.70 29.69 12.78
CA GLY A 397 -1.97 30.90 12.00
C GLY A 397 -3.45 31.22 11.76
N ILE A 398 -4.39 30.34 12.13
CA ILE A 398 -5.82 30.62 11.99
C ILE A 398 -6.33 31.19 13.31
N LYS A 399 -6.13 32.50 13.49
CA LYS A 399 -6.85 33.25 14.53
C LYS A 399 -8.35 33.25 14.18
N ALA A 400 -9.16 32.99 15.21
CA ALA A 400 -10.61 32.93 15.20
C ALA A 400 -11.28 34.18 14.60
#